data_AF-A0A5P9EUJ0-F1
#
_entry.id   AF-A0A5P9EUJ0-F1
#
_cell.length_a   1.000
_cell.length_b   1.000
_cell.length_c   1.000
_cell.angle_alpha   90.00
_cell.angle_beta   90.00
_cell.angle_gamma   90.00
#
_symmetry.space_group_name_H-M   'P 1'
#
loop_
_entity.id
_entity.type
_entity.pdbx_description
1 polymer ?
#
loop_
_entity_poly.entity_id
_entity_poly.type
_entity_poly.pdbx_seq_one_letter_code
_entity_poly.pdbx_strand_id
1 'polypeptide(L)'
;MRTCALTVAEAGPNYKVDVSLVIGGSVENKYVLRTTYDSLSVWKAKYAKNISPFYPKLKTNIKDAAIIDNEIWIFAVDATNELHLIDAVKIGASFYKIRPDEIIRNVYVKNLNSEKENNMEVDALIKANMQLYEKSTEAIKKAARFFGITESINFHVFSAAKNHKLPKDNLKDALKSGGAKNITTDKRIHLFLTGSNDGEREAEILTNLYVASI
;
A
#
# COMPACT_ATOMS: atom_id res chain seq x y z
N MET A 1 -22.53 4.49 2.55
CA MET A 1 -21.46 5.11 1.73
C MET A 1 -20.59 3.98 1.21
N ARG A 2 -20.31 3.87 -0.10
CA ARG A 2 -19.44 2.80 -0.61
C ARG A 2 -18.01 3.17 -0.28
N THR A 3 -17.32 2.34 0.48
CA THR A 3 -15.90 2.53 0.79
C THR A 3 -15.08 1.68 -0.17
N CYS A 4 -14.07 2.31 -0.75
CA CYS A 4 -13.07 1.65 -1.58
C CYS A 4 -11.71 1.85 -0.94
N ALA A 5 -10.78 0.98 -1.31
CA ALA A 5 -9.41 1.01 -0.83
C ALA A 5 -8.42 0.90 -2.00
N LEU A 6 -7.36 1.69 -1.93
CA LEU A 6 -6.13 1.48 -2.68
C LEU A 6 -5.10 0.87 -1.72
N THR A 7 -4.41 -0.18 -2.13
CA THR A 7 -3.21 -0.64 -1.43
C THR A 7 -1.96 -0.40 -2.27
N VAL A 8 -0.87 -0.05 -1.59
CA VAL A 8 0.43 0.19 -2.22
C VAL A 8 1.47 -0.78 -1.70
N ALA A 9 2.36 -1.22 -2.60
CA ALA A 9 3.47 -2.12 -2.31
C ALA A 9 3.03 -3.49 -1.72
N GLU A 10 1.98 -4.09 -2.26
CA GLU A 10 1.59 -5.45 -1.90
C GLU A 10 2.67 -6.47 -2.31
N ALA A 11 2.85 -7.48 -1.47
CA ALA A 11 3.62 -8.67 -1.77
C ALA A 11 2.73 -9.71 -2.49
N GLY A 12 2.59 -10.92 -1.95
CA GLY A 12 1.69 -11.96 -2.45
C GLY A 12 0.26 -11.89 -1.88
N PRO A 13 -0.70 -12.63 -2.47
CA PRO A 13 -2.10 -12.59 -2.07
C PRO A 13 -2.35 -13.13 -0.64
N ASN A 14 -1.54 -14.09 -0.20
CA ASN A 14 -1.62 -14.65 1.15
C ASN A 14 -1.27 -13.64 2.26
N TYR A 15 -0.64 -12.52 1.89
CA TYR A 15 -0.12 -11.52 2.83
C TYR A 15 -0.73 -10.14 2.64
N LYS A 16 -1.83 -10.06 1.89
CA LYS A 16 -2.57 -8.82 1.58
C LYS A 16 -2.73 -7.94 2.80
N VAL A 17 -2.66 -6.63 2.58
CA VAL A 17 -3.05 -5.68 3.62
C VAL A 17 -4.54 -5.86 3.93
N ASP A 18 -4.90 -5.95 5.21
CA ASP A 18 -6.30 -5.95 5.60
C ASP A 18 -6.84 -4.52 5.50
N VAL A 19 -7.53 -4.26 4.39
CA VAL A 19 -8.14 -2.96 4.12
C VAL A 19 -9.42 -2.74 4.92
N SER A 20 -9.94 -3.76 5.62
CA SER A 20 -11.10 -3.58 6.48
C SER A 20 -10.77 -2.89 7.79
N LEU A 21 -9.50 -2.92 8.22
CA LEU A 21 -9.10 -2.39 9.51
C LEU A 21 -8.93 -0.86 9.47
N VAL A 22 -9.65 -0.17 10.36
CA VAL A 22 -9.56 1.27 10.57
C VAL A 22 -9.43 1.59 12.06
N ILE A 23 -8.99 2.81 12.40
CA ILE A 23 -8.88 3.23 13.80
C ILE A 23 -10.25 3.12 14.47
N GLY A 24 -10.31 2.37 15.58
CA GLY A 24 -11.52 2.22 16.39
C GLY A 24 -12.55 1.22 15.86
N GLY A 25 -12.32 0.54 14.73
CA GLY A 25 -13.31 -0.41 14.20
C GLY A 25 -12.88 -1.10 12.91
N SER A 26 -13.87 -1.47 12.10
CA SER A 26 -13.70 -2.09 10.80
C SER A 26 -14.67 -1.48 9.79
N VAL A 27 -14.31 -1.52 8.52
CA VAL A 27 -15.11 -1.05 7.39
C VAL A 27 -15.15 -2.12 6.30
N GLU A 28 -16.27 -2.24 5.61
CA GLU A 28 -16.38 -3.15 4.47
C GLU A 28 -16.01 -2.39 3.19
N ASN A 29 -14.87 -2.70 2.58
CA ASN A 29 -14.52 -2.15 1.28
C ASN A 29 -15.12 -3.00 0.17
N LYS A 30 -16.04 -2.42 -0.60
CA LYS A 30 -16.68 -3.11 -1.71
C LYS A 30 -15.70 -3.34 -2.87
N TYR A 31 -14.80 -2.40 -3.08
CA TYR A 31 -13.84 -2.42 -4.19
C TYR A 31 -12.44 -2.14 -3.67
N VAL A 32 -11.50 -3.02 -4.02
CA VAL A 32 -10.11 -2.95 -3.54
C VAL A 32 -9.17 -3.01 -4.74
N LEU A 33 -8.46 -1.91 -4.96
CA LEU A 33 -7.39 -1.83 -5.93
C LEU A 33 -6.08 -2.20 -5.23
N ARG A 34 -5.49 -3.32 -5.61
CA ARG A 34 -4.19 -3.77 -5.12
C ARG A 34 -3.09 -3.31 -6.06
N THR A 35 -1.98 -2.82 -5.53
CA THR A 35 -0.82 -2.49 -6.35
C THR A 35 0.46 -3.09 -5.78
N THR A 36 1.34 -3.53 -6.66
CA THR A 36 2.63 -4.13 -6.30
C THR A 36 3.76 -3.49 -7.09
N TYR A 37 4.93 -3.40 -6.46
CA TYR A 37 6.13 -2.84 -7.08
C TYR A 37 6.73 -3.77 -8.13
N ASP A 38 6.63 -5.08 -7.92
CA ASP A 38 7.15 -6.07 -8.86
C ASP A 38 6.38 -6.02 -10.19
N SER A 39 7.08 -6.24 -11.31
CA SER A 39 6.42 -6.53 -12.58
C SER A 39 5.66 -7.86 -12.50
N LEU A 40 4.67 -8.06 -13.38
CA LEU A 40 3.87 -9.28 -13.34
C LEU A 40 4.71 -10.56 -13.44
N SER A 41 5.78 -10.56 -14.25
CA SER A 41 6.67 -11.72 -14.40
C SER A 41 7.48 -11.99 -13.14
N VAL A 42 8.05 -10.95 -12.52
CA VAL A 42 8.81 -11.07 -11.26
C VAL A 42 7.89 -11.51 -10.12
N TRP A 43 6.73 -10.86 -10.01
CA TRP A 43 5.73 -11.19 -9.00
C TRP A 43 5.28 -12.65 -9.13
N LYS A 44 5.03 -13.14 -10.35
CA LYS A 44 4.66 -14.53 -10.59
C LYS A 44 5.74 -15.51 -10.14
N ALA A 45 7.01 -15.20 -10.43
CA ALA A 45 8.13 -16.05 -10.05
C ALA A 45 8.24 -16.19 -8.51
N LYS A 46 7.93 -15.12 -7.77
CA LYS A 46 7.96 -15.09 -6.30
C LYS A 46 6.72 -15.75 -5.68
N TYR A 47 5.52 -15.40 -6.13
CA TYR A 47 4.28 -15.65 -5.38
C TYR A 47 3.27 -16.56 -6.07
N ALA A 48 3.34 -16.77 -7.39
CA ALA A 48 2.25 -17.43 -8.14
C ALA A 48 2.18 -18.96 -8.04
N LYS A 49 2.78 -19.56 -7.01
CA LYS A 49 2.61 -20.99 -6.73
C LYS A 49 1.19 -21.19 -6.18
N ASN A 50 0.30 -21.82 -6.96
CA ASN A 50 -1.07 -22.22 -6.57
C ASN A 50 -2.11 -21.08 -6.39
N ILE A 51 -1.94 -19.91 -7.03
CA ILE A 51 -2.94 -18.83 -6.93
C ILE A 51 -4.15 -19.15 -7.81
N SER A 52 -5.32 -19.33 -7.20
CA SER A 52 -6.61 -19.43 -7.89
C SER A 52 -7.70 -18.66 -7.11
N PRO A 53 -8.50 -17.80 -7.77
CA PRO A 53 -8.52 -17.55 -9.21
C PRO A 53 -7.52 -16.46 -9.64
N PHE A 54 -6.71 -16.75 -10.67
CA PHE A 54 -5.84 -15.79 -11.35
C PHE A 54 -6.29 -15.62 -12.81
N TYR A 55 -6.73 -14.42 -13.19
CA TYR A 55 -7.12 -14.12 -14.58
C TYR A 55 -6.09 -13.20 -15.25
N PRO A 56 -5.27 -13.71 -16.19
CA PRO A 56 -4.27 -12.89 -16.87
C PRO A 56 -4.91 -11.84 -17.81
N LYS A 57 -4.43 -10.61 -17.66
CA LYS A 57 -4.55 -9.43 -18.53
C LYS A 57 -5.97 -8.96 -18.84
N LEU A 58 -6.44 -8.04 -18.00
CA LEU A 58 -7.14 -6.86 -18.54
C LEU A 58 -6.16 -6.18 -19.51
N LYS A 59 -6.49 -6.09 -20.80
CA LYS A 59 -5.71 -5.31 -21.75
C LYS A 59 -5.78 -3.84 -21.33
N THR A 60 -4.76 -3.37 -20.62
CA THR A 60 -4.50 -1.95 -20.43
C THR A 60 -3.28 -1.60 -21.27
N ASN A 61 -3.28 -0.41 -21.86
CA ASN A 61 -2.14 0.08 -22.65
C ASN A 61 -1.06 0.72 -21.76
N ILE A 62 -1.21 0.65 -20.43
CA ILE A 62 -0.48 1.49 -19.48
C ILE A 62 0.34 0.64 -18.50
N LYS A 63 -0.31 -0.31 -17.81
CA LYS A 63 0.33 -1.22 -16.83
C LYS A 63 -0.23 -2.64 -16.97
N ASP A 64 0.57 -3.63 -16.58
CA ASP A 64 0.06 -4.99 -16.44
C ASP A 64 -0.96 -5.05 -15.29
N ALA A 65 -2.05 -5.79 -15.50
CA ALA A 65 -3.12 -5.97 -14.53
C ALA A 65 -3.62 -7.42 -14.53
N ALA A 66 -4.06 -7.92 -13.38
CA ALA A 66 -4.67 -9.24 -13.21
C ALA A 66 -5.78 -9.18 -12.17
N ILE A 67 -6.70 -10.15 -12.21
CA ILE A 67 -7.66 -10.37 -11.13
C ILE A 67 -7.14 -11.52 -10.27
N ILE A 68 -6.99 -11.29 -8.97
CA ILE A 68 -6.56 -12.27 -7.97
C ILE A 68 -7.49 -12.15 -6.77
N ASP A 69 -8.07 -13.26 -6.32
CA ASP A 69 -9.06 -13.31 -5.23
C ASP A 69 -10.22 -12.32 -5.41
N ASN A 70 -10.69 -12.16 -6.66
CA ASN A 70 -11.73 -11.21 -7.06
C ASN A 70 -11.38 -9.71 -6.88
N GLU A 71 -10.13 -9.40 -6.55
CA GLU A 71 -9.60 -8.03 -6.50
C GLU A 71 -8.74 -7.75 -7.73
N ILE A 72 -8.72 -6.49 -8.20
CA ILE A 72 -7.82 -6.10 -9.29
C ILE A 72 -6.43 -5.75 -8.74
N TRP A 73 -5.40 -6.32 -9.35
CA TRP A 73 -4.01 -6.11 -9.04
C TRP A 73 -3.29 -5.43 -10.20
N ILE A 74 -2.59 -4.33 -9.92
CA ILE A 74 -1.77 -3.60 -10.87
C ILE A 74 -0.30 -3.76 -10.51
N PHE A 75 0.51 -4.12 -11.50
CA PHE A 75 1.92 -4.47 -11.34
C PHE A 75 2.83 -3.32 -11.77
N ALA A 76 4.09 -3.37 -11.32
CA ALA A 76 5.09 -2.33 -11.57
C ALA A 76 4.65 -0.92 -11.13
N VAL A 77 3.99 -0.82 -9.97
CA VAL A 77 3.56 0.45 -9.37
C VAL A 77 4.57 0.90 -8.34
N ASP A 78 5.22 2.03 -8.62
CA ASP A 78 6.13 2.68 -7.69
C ASP A 78 5.32 3.70 -6.88
N ALA A 79 5.17 3.44 -5.59
CA ALA A 79 4.39 4.29 -4.70
C ALA A 79 5.00 5.68 -4.50
N THR A 80 6.26 5.89 -4.90
CA THR A 80 6.94 7.21 -4.87
C THR A 80 6.73 8.02 -6.15
N ASN A 81 6.07 7.45 -7.16
CA ASN A 81 5.82 8.08 -8.44
C ASN A 81 4.32 8.36 -8.62
N GLU A 82 3.94 9.64 -8.70
CA GLU A 82 2.53 10.04 -8.79
C GLU A 82 1.84 9.53 -10.07
N LEU A 83 2.56 9.42 -11.19
CA LEU A 83 1.99 8.95 -12.45
C LEU A 83 1.64 7.46 -12.35
N HIS A 84 2.48 6.67 -11.68
CA HIS A 84 2.19 5.25 -11.43
C HIS A 84 0.91 5.07 -10.60
N LEU A 85 0.72 5.90 -9.57
CA LEU A 85 -0.50 5.89 -8.76
C LEU A 85 -1.74 6.34 -9.57
N ILE A 86 -1.61 7.40 -10.36
CA ILE A 86 -2.69 7.89 -11.24
C ILE A 86 -3.13 6.81 -12.23
N ASP A 87 -2.17 6.13 -12.87
CA ASP A 87 -2.44 5.08 -13.85
C ASP A 87 -3.13 3.88 -13.20
N ALA A 88 -2.64 3.42 -12.05
CA ALA A 88 -3.26 2.33 -11.30
C ALA A 88 -4.70 2.67 -10.90
N VAL A 89 -4.94 3.88 -10.38
CA VAL A 89 -6.28 4.34 -9.97
C VAL A 89 -7.22 4.45 -11.17
N LYS A 90 -6.76 4.96 -12.33
CA LYS A 90 -7.57 5.00 -13.56
C LYS A 90 -7.99 3.60 -14.01
N ILE A 91 -7.08 2.64 -14.00
CA ILE A 91 -7.37 1.25 -14.36
C ILE A 91 -8.40 0.65 -13.38
N GLY A 92 -8.17 0.80 -12.07
CA GLY A 92 -9.09 0.31 -11.05
C GLY A 92 -10.49 0.95 -11.14
N ALA A 93 -10.56 2.27 -11.35
CA ALA A 93 -11.81 3.00 -11.50
C ALA A 93 -12.60 2.55 -12.73
N SER A 94 -11.90 2.33 -13.86
CA SER A 94 -12.49 1.80 -15.08
C SER A 94 -13.04 0.37 -14.87
N PHE A 95 -12.27 -0.50 -14.21
CA PHE A 95 -12.67 -1.88 -13.92
C PHE A 95 -13.91 -1.94 -13.03
N TYR A 96 -13.92 -1.19 -11.93
CA TYR A 96 -15.04 -1.17 -10.97
C TYR A 96 -16.21 -0.28 -11.39
N LYS A 97 -16.05 0.52 -12.45
CA LYS A 97 -17.03 1.52 -12.93
C LYS A 97 -17.43 2.51 -11.82
N ILE A 98 -16.43 3.05 -11.13
CA ILE A 98 -16.57 4.04 -10.05
C ILE A 98 -15.69 5.26 -10.32
N ARG A 99 -15.83 6.31 -9.52
CA ARG A 99 -14.98 7.49 -9.70
C ARG A 99 -13.58 7.24 -9.11
N PRO A 100 -12.49 7.73 -9.75
CA PRO A 100 -11.13 7.64 -9.22
C PRO A 100 -10.97 8.15 -7.78
N ASP A 101 -11.70 9.21 -7.43
CA ASP A 101 -11.62 9.81 -6.09
C ASP A 101 -12.15 8.89 -4.98
N GLU A 102 -13.05 7.96 -5.31
CA GLU A 102 -13.57 6.99 -4.35
C GLU A 102 -12.50 5.94 -3.98
N ILE A 103 -11.57 5.62 -4.89
CA ILE A 103 -10.51 4.62 -4.69
C ILE A 103 -9.36 5.18 -3.85
N ILE A 104 -8.82 6.34 -4.24
CA ILE A 104 -7.59 6.88 -3.64
C ILE A 104 -7.83 7.52 -2.25
N ARG A 105 -9.09 7.74 -1.86
CA ARG A 105 -9.44 8.39 -0.58
C ARG A 105 -8.94 7.63 0.65
N ASN A 106 -8.83 6.31 0.56
CA ASN A 106 -8.23 5.49 1.61
C ASN A 106 -7.10 4.64 0.99
N VAL A 107 -5.87 5.00 1.31
CA VAL A 107 -4.66 4.31 0.87
C VAL A 107 -4.12 3.48 2.02
N TYR A 108 -3.77 2.22 1.77
CA TYR A 108 -3.28 1.29 2.77
C TYR A 108 -1.90 0.78 2.39
N VAL A 109 -1.02 0.65 3.37
CA VAL A 109 0.28 0.04 3.19
C VAL A 109 0.73 -0.75 4.41
N LYS A 110 1.42 -1.86 4.16
CA LYS A 110 2.02 -2.69 5.19
C LYS A 110 3.52 -2.69 5.02
N ASN A 111 4.18 -1.92 5.89
CA ASN A 111 5.63 -1.72 5.91
C ASN A 111 6.23 -1.37 4.53
N LEU A 112 6.24 -0.09 4.15
CA LEU A 112 7.13 0.37 3.06
C LEU A 112 8.58 0.20 3.50
N ASN A 113 9.35 -0.49 2.66
CA ASN A 113 10.72 -0.85 2.93
C ASN A 113 11.57 -0.58 1.70
N SER A 114 12.75 -0.02 1.92
CA SER A 114 13.75 0.13 0.86
C SER A 114 14.27 -1.24 0.41
N GLU A 115 14.52 -1.39 -0.88
CA GLU A 115 15.17 -2.59 -1.41
C GLU A 115 16.62 -2.69 -0.89
N LYS A 116 17.14 -3.92 -0.75
CA LYS A 116 18.51 -4.22 -0.31
C LYS A 116 18.87 -3.81 1.13
N GLU A 117 17.90 -3.85 2.06
CA GLU A 117 18.10 -3.52 3.48
C GLU A 117 19.31 -4.25 4.10
N ASN A 118 19.55 -5.51 3.72
CA ASN A 118 20.64 -6.34 4.24
C ASN A 118 22.06 -5.78 3.97
N ASN A 119 22.18 -4.82 3.05
CA ASN A 119 23.45 -4.20 2.69
C ASN A 119 23.61 -2.79 3.28
N MET A 120 22.67 -2.33 4.11
CA MET A 120 22.68 -0.99 4.68
C MET A 120 22.95 -1.02 6.18
N GLU A 121 23.79 -0.09 6.64
CA GLU A 121 23.91 0.26 8.05
C GLU A 121 22.57 0.78 8.60
N VAL A 122 22.32 0.59 9.89
CA VAL A 122 21.01 0.88 10.53
C VAL A 122 20.53 2.32 10.28
N ASP A 123 21.41 3.31 10.45
CA ASP A 123 21.06 4.72 10.24
C ASP A 123 20.74 5.03 8.77
N ALA A 124 21.47 4.41 7.84
CA ALA A 124 21.22 4.55 6.42
C ALA A 124 19.88 3.92 6.02
N LEU A 125 19.55 2.75 6.59
CA LEU A 125 18.27 2.08 6.39
C LEU A 125 17.10 2.91 6.93
N ILE A 126 17.23 3.48 8.14
CA ILE A 126 16.23 4.39 8.72
C ILE A 126 16.01 5.57 7.79
N LYS A 127 17.08 6.22 7.31
CA LYS A 127 16.98 7.37 6.40
C LYS A 127 16.33 6.99 5.07
N ALA A 128 16.69 5.85 4.48
CA ALA A 128 16.11 5.37 3.24
C ALA A 128 14.60 5.09 3.40
N ASN A 129 14.20 4.44 4.50
CA ASN A 129 12.80 4.18 4.80
C ASN A 129 12.03 5.49 5.08
N MET A 130 12.62 6.47 5.78
CA MET A 130 12.00 7.79 5.95
C MET A 130 11.73 8.46 4.60
N GLN A 131 12.73 8.48 3.70
CA GLN A 131 12.56 9.07 2.38
C GLN A 131 11.49 8.34 1.54
N LEU A 132 11.39 7.02 1.68
CA LEU A 132 10.36 6.23 1.02
C LEU A 132 8.95 6.65 1.47
N TYR A 133 8.71 6.75 2.79
CA TYR A 133 7.42 7.23 3.31
C TYR A 133 7.13 8.68 2.95
N GLU A 134 8.13 9.55 3.01
CA GLU A 134 8.01 10.97 2.62
C GLU A 134 7.57 11.09 1.16
N LYS A 135 8.32 10.48 0.25
CA LYS A 135 8.03 10.52 -1.19
C LYS A 135 6.71 9.84 -1.55
N SER A 136 6.38 8.71 -0.90
CA SER A 136 5.10 8.06 -1.13
C SER A 136 3.92 8.93 -0.67
N THR A 137 4.03 9.58 0.48
CA THR A 137 3.00 10.51 0.97
C THR A 137 2.83 11.69 0.00
N GLU A 138 3.93 12.25 -0.50
CA GLU A 138 3.90 13.32 -1.51
C GLU A 138 3.26 12.87 -2.83
N ALA A 139 3.64 11.69 -3.33
CA ALA A 139 3.10 11.13 -4.57
C ALA A 139 1.60 10.84 -4.46
N ILE A 140 1.16 10.27 -3.33
CA ILE A 140 -0.27 10.04 -3.05
C ILE A 140 -1.03 11.37 -3.04
N LYS A 141 -0.48 12.42 -2.39
CA LYS A 141 -1.08 13.76 -2.37
C LYS A 141 -1.22 14.36 -3.76
N LYS A 142 -0.19 14.26 -4.59
CA LYS A 142 -0.20 14.74 -5.98
C LYS A 142 -1.21 13.98 -6.83
N ALA A 143 -1.27 12.65 -6.70
CA ALA A 143 -2.26 11.82 -7.37
C ALA A 143 -3.70 12.16 -6.94
N ALA A 144 -3.94 12.41 -5.66
CA ALA A 144 -5.26 12.82 -5.17
C ALA A 144 -5.69 14.18 -5.75
N ARG A 145 -4.76 15.16 -5.81
CA ARG A 145 -5.01 16.45 -6.45
C ARG A 145 -5.30 16.33 -7.95
N PHE A 146 -4.63 15.42 -8.65
CA PHE A 146 -4.92 15.14 -10.06
C PHE A 146 -6.38 14.72 -10.28
N PHE A 147 -6.97 13.98 -9.34
CA PHE A 147 -8.39 13.60 -9.36
C PHE A 147 -9.33 14.64 -8.75
N GLY A 148 -8.84 15.85 -8.44
CA GLY A 148 -9.65 16.95 -7.91
C GLY A 148 -10.02 16.81 -6.43
N ILE A 149 -9.36 15.94 -5.67
CA ILE A 149 -9.60 15.84 -4.22
C ILE A 149 -8.95 17.03 -3.51
N THR A 150 -9.78 17.86 -2.90
CA THR A 150 -9.37 19.00 -2.07
C THR A 150 -9.45 18.71 -0.56
N GLU A 151 -10.25 17.69 -0.21
CA GLU A 151 -10.41 17.17 1.14
C GLU A 151 -9.21 16.30 1.56
N SER A 152 -9.13 15.99 2.86
CA SER A 152 -8.10 15.08 3.33
C SER A 152 -8.34 13.65 2.87
N ILE A 153 -7.25 12.96 2.53
CA ILE A 153 -7.24 11.52 2.31
C ILE A 153 -6.64 10.80 3.51
N ASN A 154 -7.01 9.53 3.70
CA ASN A 154 -6.49 8.70 4.78
C ASN A 154 -5.40 7.78 4.25
N PHE A 155 -4.20 7.88 4.81
CA PHE A 155 -3.11 6.94 4.56
C PHE A 155 -2.88 6.05 5.78
N HIS A 156 -3.32 4.80 5.65
CA HIS A 156 -3.25 3.76 6.67
C HIS A 156 -1.92 3.01 6.58
N VAL A 157 -1.10 3.11 7.62
CA VAL A 157 0.22 2.46 7.69
C VAL A 157 0.22 1.40 8.77
N PHE A 158 0.48 0.16 8.37
CA PHE A 158 0.64 -1.00 9.25
C PHE A 158 2.13 -1.18 9.49
N SER A 159 2.57 -0.94 10.73
CA SER A 159 3.97 -1.02 11.13
C SER A 159 4.19 -2.02 12.26
N ALA A 160 5.22 -2.85 12.16
CA ALA A 160 5.55 -3.85 13.18
C ALA A 160 5.70 -3.21 14.58
N ALA A 161 5.09 -3.85 15.59
CA ALA A 161 5.04 -3.38 16.96
C ALA A 161 6.26 -3.77 17.78
N LYS A 162 6.86 -4.92 17.47
CA LYS A 162 8.16 -5.36 17.97
C LYS A 162 9.09 -5.41 16.77
N ASN A 163 10.25 -4.75 16.85
CA ASN A 163 11.22 -4.60 15.75
C ASN A 163 10.66 -3.80 14.56
N HIS A 164 10.39 -2.52 14.80
CA HIS A 164 10.01 -1.63 13.72
C HIS A 164 11.14 -1.49 12.70
N LYS A 165 10.82 -1.58 11.41
CA LYS A 165 11.77 -1.26 10.34
C LYS A 165 12.05 0.24 10.21
N LEU A 166 11.15 1.04 10.77
CA LEU A 166 11.31 2.48 10.94
C LEU A 166 10.76 2.87 12.31
N PRO A 167 11.56 3.47 13.22
CA PRO A 167 11.08 3.87 14.54
C PRO A 167 9.85 4.75 14.48
N LYS A 168 8.99 4.64 15.51
CA LYS A 168 7.65 5.26 15.52
C LYS A 168 7.70 6.77 15.27
N ASP A 169 8.67 7.46 15.86
CA ASP A 169 8.80 8.90 15.72
C ASP A 169 9.38 9.26 14.34
N ASN A 170 10.38 8.52 13.84
CA ASN A 170 10.86 8.67 12.47
C ASN A 170 9.77 8.44 11.42
N LEU A 171 8.86 7.47 11.63
CA LEU A 171 7.70 7.25 10.77
C LEU A 171 6.76 8.46 10.78
N LYS A 172 6.45 9.01 11.95
CA LYS A 172 5.60 10.21 12.06
C LYS A 172 6.25 11.40 11.37
N ASP A 173 7.54 11.58 11.55
CA ASP A 173 8.28 12.69 10.94
C ASP A 173 8.32 12.54 9.42
N ALA A 174 8.58 11.34 8.90
CA ALA A 174 8.55 11.06 7.46
C ALA A 174 7.18 11.37 6.82
N LEU A 175 6.09 10.93 7.47
CA LEU A 175 4.73 11.20 7.01
C LEU A 175 4.42 12.71 7.02
N LYS A 176 4.84 13.45 8.07
CA LYS A 176 4.67 14.91 8.15
C LYS A 176 5.48 15.63 7.06
N SER A 177 6.73 15.24 6.85
CA SER A 177 7.59 15.80 5.79
C SER A 177 6.97 15.60 4.41
N GLY A 178 6.34 14.46 4.16
CA GLY A 178 5.59 14.19 2.93
C GLY A 178 4.26 14.97 2.81
N GLY A 179 3.88 15.71 3.85
CA GLY A 179 2.76 16.64 3.83
C GLY A 179 1.50 16.18 4.57
N ALA A 180 1.59 15.16 5.44
CA ALA A 180 0.51 14.78 6.35
C ALA A 180 0.28 15.84 7.43
N LYS A 181 -0.98 16.21 7.67
CA LYS A 181 -1.38 17.22 8.66
C LYS A 181 -1.55 16.64 10.05
N ASN A 182 -2.17 15.46 10.14
CA ASN A 182 -2.46 14.78 11.39
C ASN A 182 -2.07 13.32 11.28
N ILE A 183 -1.57 12.74 12.37
CA ILE A 183 -1.23 11.32 12.45
C ILE A 183 -1.81 10.78 13.74
N THR A 184 -2.68 9.78 13.61
CA THR A 184 -3.28 9.07 14.74
C THR A 184 -2.80 7.64 14.74
N THR A 185 -2.55 7.08 15.91
CA THR A 185 -2.19 5.68 16.09
C THR A 185 -3.33 4.98 16.81
N ASP A 186 -3.73 3.79 16.35
CA ASP A 186 -4.67 2.95 17.08
C ASP A 186 -4.03 2.55 18.42
N LYS A 187 -4.84 2.53 19.48
CA LYS A 187 -4.40 2.07 20.81
C LYS A 187 -4.27 0.55 20.87
N ARG A 188 -4.93 -0.15 19.95
CA ARG A 188 -4.90 -1.62 19.84
C ARG A 188 -3.71 -2.07 19.01
N ILE A 189 -3.15 -3.22 19.41
CA ILE A 189 -2.14 -3.94 18.64
C ILE A 189 -2.85 -5.07 17.91
N HIS A 190 -2.54 -5.23 16.62
CA HIS A 190 -3.20 -6.18 15.73
C HIS A 190 -2.21 -7.26 15.29
N LEU A 191 -2.66 -8.51 15.17
CA LEU A 191 -1.82 -9.61 14.69
C LEU A 191 -2.04 -9.79 13.18
N PHE A 192 -0.96 -9.80 12.40
CA PHE A 192 -1.03 -9.96 10.94
C PHE A 192 -0.04 -11.00 10.44
N LEU A 193 -0.50 -11.89 9.57
CA LEU A 193 0.39 -12.74 8.78
C LEU A 193 1.12 -11.90 7.73
N THR A 194 2.45 -11.93 7.75
CA THR A 194 3.31 -11.16 6.84
C THR A 194 4.25 -12.10 6.11
N GLY A 195 4.57 -11.80 4.84
CA GLY A 195 5.54 -12.55 4.05
C GLY A 195 6.82 -11.74 3.79
N SER A 196 7.93 -12.43 3.56
CA SER A 196 9.16 -11.80 3.08
C SER A 196 9.06 -11.40 1.60
N ASN A 197 9.88 -10.42 1.18
CA ASN A 197 9.90 -9.89 -0.20
C ASN A 197 10.30 -10.94 -1.28
N ASP A 198 10.92 -12.04 -0.87
CA ASP A 198 11.28 -13.19 -1.71
C ASP A 198 10.17 -14.26 -1.77
N GLY A 199 9.13 -14.16 -0.92
CA GLY A 199 8.03 -15.12 -0.83
C GLY A 199 8.38 -16.42 -0.12
N GLU A 200 9.56 -16.55 0.48
CA GLU A 200 10.04 -17.81 1.07
C GLU A 200 9.70 -17.99 2.56
N ARG A 201 9.42 -16.89 3.28
CA ARG A 201 9.16 -16.90 4.71
C ARG A 201 7.88 -16.17 5.04
N GLU A 202 7.18 -16.65 6.06
CA GLU A 202 6.04 -15.98 6.66
C GLU A 202 6.16 -15.92 8.18
N ALA A 203 5.55 -14.90 8.78
CA ALA A 203 5.48 -14.74 10.21
C ALA A 203 4.24 -13.94 10.60
N GLU A 204 3.62 -14.31 11.72
CA GLU A 204 2.64 -13.47 12.39
C GLU A 204 3.34 -12.37 13.17
N ILE A 205 3.02 -11.12 12.86
CA ILE A 205 3.64 -9.94 13.44
C ILE A 205 2.58 -9.08 14.12
N LEU A 206 2.83 -8.78 15.39
CA LEU A 206 2.10 -7.73 16.11
C LEU A 206 2.39 -6.38 15.44
N THR A 207 1.35 -5.63 15.12
CA THR A 207 1.41 -4.45 14.25
C THR A 207 0.63 -3.30 14.88
N ASN A 208 1.19 -2.10 14.84
CA ASN A 208 0.48 -0.85 15.11
C ASN A 208 -0.17 -0.33 13.82
N LEU A 209 -1.38 0.21 13.91
CA LEU A 209 -2.02 0.92 12.83
C LEU A 209 -1.87 2.43 13.03
N TYR A 210 -1.36 3.11 12.01
CA TYR A 210 -1.33 4.57 11.92
C TYR A 210 -2.28 5.03 10.83
N VAL A 211 -2.91 6.19 11.01
CA VAL A 211 -3.64 6.89 9.95
C VAL A 211 -3.09 8.29 9.86
N ALA A 212 -2.50 8.61 8.72
CA ALA A 212 -2.06 9.94 8.35
C ALA A 212 -3.13 10.62 7.48
N SER A 213 -3.53 11.82 7.87
CA SER A 213 -4.42 12.69 7.10
C SER A 213 -3.58 13.57 6.20
N ILE A 214 -3.63 13.37 4.89
CA ILE A 214 -2.83 14.09 3.88
C ILE A 214 -3.66 15.19 3.22
#